data_AF-A0A182XLS6-F1
#
_entry.id   AF-A0A182XLS6-F1
#
_cell.length_a   1.000
_cell.length_b   1.000
_cell.length_c   1.000
_cell.angle_alpha   90.00
_cell.angle_beta   90.00
_cell.angle_gamma   90.00
#
_symmetry.space_group_name_H-M   'P 1'
#
loop_
_entity.id
_entity.type
_entity.pdbx_description
1 polymer ?
#
loop_
_entity_poly.entity_id
_entity_poly.type
_entity_poly.pdbx_seq_one_letter_code
_entity_poly.pdbx_strand_id
1 'polypeptide(L)'
;MLGRLLLSRGYHSTKGVFGHRPRATTRYEGLAAAVLDRRNANANVYRWVEAYRNHGHRMAAIDPVKFHLADEAASEPLPELQYARYGLGAGDRIDPRGLLNVPAAQQPLSMAELDALLARMYCGSCSIELAFIESEQEREWLAGRYEQLFQHELTVGERRELAELMLKSQAFDQFLAVKFPTVKRYGGEGAESMMAFYWELFRSAGEHDLRNVVIGMPHRGKLNVLTTMFGTRPAKIFKKFKGHPEFPADAQAIVKY
;
A
#
# COMPACT_ATOMS: atom_id res chain seq x y z
N MET A 1 -14.21 14.27 -55.87
CA MET A 1 -15.04 13.64 -54.81
C MET A 1 -14.60 12.20 -54.64
N LEU A 2 -13.63 11.93 -53.77
CA LEU A 2 -13.25 10.56 -53.39
C LEU A 2 -13.20 10.49 -51.86
N GLY A 3 -14.26 9.96 -51.28
CA GLY A 3 -14.41 9.77 -49.85
C GLY A 3 -13.46 8.68 -49.36
N ARG A 4 -12.59 9.02 -48.42
CA ARG A 4 -11.85 8.05 -47.61
C ARG A 4 -12.84 7.36 -46.66
N LEU A 5 -13.21 6.13 -46.99
CA LEU A 5 -13.82 5.19 -46.06
C LEU A 5 -12.79 4.88 -44.96
N LEU A 6 -12.93 5.54 -43.83
CA LEU A 6 -12.26 5.15 -42.58
C LEU A 6 -12.85 3.81 -42.14
N LEU A 7 -12.23 2.71 -42.56
CA LEU A 7 -12.47 1.38 -42.00
C LEU A 7 -11.99 1.39 -40.54
N SER A 8 -12.89 1.73 -39.61
CA SER A 8 -12.68 1.47 -38.19
C SER A 8 -12.51 -0.04 -38.01
N ARG A 9 -11.36 -0.48 -37.50
CA ARG A 9 -11.12 -1.89 -37.16
C ARG A 9 -12.09 -2.32 -36.06
N GLY A 10 -13.19 -2.97 -36.43
CA GLY A 10 -14.22 -3.48 -35.52
C GLY A 10 -13.83 -4.76 -34.79
N TYR A 11 -12.63 -4.84 -34.21
CA TYR A 11 -12.20 -6.05 -33.47
C TYR A 11 -12.80 -6.16 -32.06
N HIS A 12 -13.51 -5.13 -31.59
CA HIS A 12 -14.18 -5.14 -30.29
C HIS A 12 -15.65 -5.55 -30.45
N SER A 13 -15.92 -6.84 -30.28
CA SER A 13 -17.27 -7.37 -30.13
C SER A 13 -17.89 -6.84 -28.84
N THR A 14 -18.96 -6.06 -28.95
CA THR A 14 -19.78 -5.62 -27.80
C THR A 14 -20.53 -6.77 -27.13
N LYS A 15 -20.64 -7.92 -27.81
CA LYS A 15 -21.27 -9.16 -27.29
C LYS A 15 -20.27 -10.11 -26.63
N GLY A 16 -19.00 -9.69 -26.50
CA GLY A 16 -17.90 -10.53 -26.03
C GLY A 16 -17.34 -11.45 -27.12
N VAL A 17 -16.09 -11.86 -26.96
CA VAL A 17 -15.41 -12.92 -27.74
C VAL A 17 -14.66 -13.82 -26.76
N PHE A 18 -14.23 -15.01 -27.20
CA PHE A 18 -13.39 -15.88 -26.37
C PHE A 18 -12.18 -15.10 -25.82
N GLY A 19 -11.97 -15.16 -24.51
CA GLY A 19 -10.91 -14.42 -23.82
C GLY A 19 -11.19 -12.93 -23.55
N HIS A 20 -12.31 -12.36 -24.02
CA HIS A 20 -12.70 -10.98 -23.74
C HIS A 20 -14.15 -10.89 -23.28
N ARG A 21 -14.31 -10.68 -21.97
CA ARG A 21 -15.60 -10.31 -21.37
C ARG A 21 -15.67 -8.77 -21.31
N PRO A 22 -16.64 -8.11 -21.95
CA PRO A 22 -16.82 -6.67 -21.83
C PRO A 22 -16.95 -6.27 -20.36
N ARG A 23 -16.29 -5.18 -19.96
CA ARG A 23 -16.37 -4.66 -18.59
C ARG A 23 -17.83 -4.30 -18.32
N ALA A 24 -18.38 -4.85 -17.23
CA ALA A 24 -19.69 -4.42 -16.77
C ALA A 24 -19.60 -2.94 -16.40
N THR A 25 -20.45 -2.12 -17.01
CA THR A 25 -20.53 -0.69 -16.70
C THR A 25 -21.29 -0.56 -15.38
N THR A 26 -20.57 -0.65 -14.26
CA THR A 26 -21.13 -0.27 -12.97
C THR A 26 -21.29 1.25 -12.98
N ARG A 27 -22.53 1.73 -12.92
CA ARG A 27 -22.78 3.17 -12.79
C ARG A 27 -22.53 3.56 -11.35
N TYR A 28 -21.56 4.42 -11.11
CA TYR A 28 -21.40 5.03 -9.79
C TYR A 28 -22.64 5.89 -9.49
N GLU A 29 -23.32 5.58 -8.39
CA GLU A 29 -24.56 6.26 -7.97
C GLU A 29 -24.27 7.56 -7.20
N GLY A 30 -23.00 7.88 -6.97
CA GLY A 30 -22.59 9.02 -6.16
C GLY A 30 -22.51 8.67 -4.67
N LEU A 31 -22.28 9.70 -3.87
CA LEU A 31 -22.27 9.61 -2.42
C LEU A 31 -23.69 9.61 -1.84
N ALA A 32 -23.86 9.00 -0.68
CA ALA A 32 -25.13 9.06 0.04
C ALA A 32 -25.52 10.52 0.34
N ALA A 33 -26.82 10.85 0.22
CA ALA A 33 -27.32 12.22 0.40
C ALA A 33 -26.88 12.86 1.73
N ALA A 34 -26.95 12.09 2.84
CA ALA A 34 -26.51 12.56 4.14
C ALA A 34 -25.01 12.94 4.20
N VAL A 35 -24.16 12.26 3.42
CA VAL A 35 -22.73 12.59 3.32
C VAL A 35 -22.55 13.89 2.53
N LEU A 36 -23.27 14.03 1.41
CA LEU A 36 -23.24 15.25 0.60
C LEU A 36 -23.71 16.47 1.41
N ASP A 37 -24.80 16.35 2.15
CA ASP A 37 -25.32 17.44 3.00
C ASP A 37 -24.30 17.87 4.05
N ARG A 38 -23.60 16.90 4.66
CA ARG A 38 -22.54 17.17 5.65
C ARG A 38 -21.32 17.86 5.02
N ARG A 39 -20.89 17.40 3.85
CA ARG A 39 -19.78 18.02 3.09
C ARG A 39 -20.15 19.44 2.65
N ASN A 40 -21.37 19.65 2.18
CA ASN A 40 -21.87 20.96 1.79
C ASN A 40 -21.93 21.93 2.97
N ALA A 41 -22.44 21.47 4.13
CA ALA A 41 -22.49 22.26 5.36
C ALA A 41 -21.10 22.62 5.90
N ASN A 42 -20.10 21.77 5.66
CA ASN A 42 -18.72 21.96 6.12
C ASN A 42 -17.73 22.07 4.95
N ALA A 43 -18.09 22.81 3.89
CA ALA A 43 -17.34 22.83 2.64
C ALA A 43 -15.87 23.24 2.82
N ASN A 44 -15.59 24.21 3.69
CA ASN A 44 -14.22 24.63 3.98
C ASN A 44 -13.38 23.54 4.67
N VAL A 45 -13.98 22.82 5.62
CA VAL A 45 -13.33 21.69 6.29
C VAL A 45 -13.09 20.56 5.29
N TYR A 46 -14.07 20.26 4.44
CA TYR A 46 -13.93 19.21 3.43
C TYR A 46 -12.83 19.54 2.42
N ARG A 47 -12.72 20.79 1.96
CA ARG A 47 -11.60 21.25 1.09
C ARG A 47 -10.24 21.07 1.75
N TRP A 48 -10.17 21.25 3.06
CA TRP A 48 -8.95 21.04 3.83
C TRP A 48 -8.63 19.54 4.01
N VAL A 49 -9.64 18.70 4.26
CA VAL A 49 -9.50 17.23 4.24
C VAL A 49 -8.99 16.74 2.88
N GLU A 50 -9.55 17.26 1.78
CA GLU A 50 -9.07 16.95 0.42
C GLU A 50 -7.62 17.39 0.21
N ALA A 51 -7.19 18.51 0.80
CA ALA A 51 -5.79 18.93 0.74
C ALA A 51 -4.86 17.92 1.43
N TYR A 52 -5.27 17.35 2.58
CA TYR A 52 -4.55 16.24 3.22
C TYR A 52 -4.48 14.99 2.35
N ARG A 53 -5.59 14.61 1.69
CA ARG A 53 -5.62 13.47 0.75
C ARG A 53 -4.69 13.68 -0.46
N ASN A 54 -4.58 14.92 -0.93
CA ASN A 54 -3.80 15.25 -2.12
C ASN A 54 -2.32 15.52 -1.82
N HIS A 55 -1.99 16.04 -0.64
CA HIS A 55 -0.65 16.57 -0.35
C HIS A 55 -0.02 16.00 0.92
N GLY A 56 -0.76 15.28 1.77
CA GLY A 56 -0.25 14.75 3.04
C GLY A 56 0.95 13.81 2.86
N HIS A 57 0.99 13.04 1.75
CA HIS A 57 2.11 12.17 1.41
C HIS A 57 3.47 12.89 1.33
N ARG A 58 3.47 14.19 1.01
CA ARG A 58 4.69 15.02 0.92
C ARG A 58 5.31 15.30 2.29
N MET A 59 4.52 15.20 3.35
CA MET A 59 4.94 15.39 4.74
C MET A 59 5.00 14.06 5.51
N ALA A 60 4.87 12.93 4.82
CA ALA A 60 4.83 11.62 5.45
C ALA A 60 6.21 11.13 5.88
N ALA A 61 6.30 10.57 7.08
CA ALA A 61 7.53 10.03 7.66
C ALA A 61 7.84 8.61 7.13
N ILE A 62 8.07 8.48 5.82
CA ILE A 62 8.24 7.19 5.13
C ILE A 62 9.70 6.72 5.03
N ASP A 63 10.68 7.60 5.23
CA ASP A 63 12.11 7.25 5.19
C ASP A 63 12.57 6.68 6.55
N PRO A 64 12.93 5.38 6.63
CA PRO A 64 13.37 4.77 7.89
C PRO A 64 14.78 5.21 8.32
N VAL A 65 15.61 5.72 7.41
CA VAL A 65 16.98 6.16 7.70
C VAL A 65 17.03 7.65 8.05
N LYS A 66 16.03 8.42 7.58
CA LYS A 66 15.90 9.86 7.79
C LYS A 66 17.15 10.62 7.33
N PHE A 67 17.55 10.44 6.07
CA PHE A 67 18.74 11.12 5.53
C PHE A 67 18.62 12.66 5.60
N HIS A 68 17.40 13.19 5.69
CA HIS A 68 17.08 14.61 5.67
C HIS A 68 16.84 15.24 7.05
N LEU A 69 17.33 14.66 8.16
CA LEU A 69 17.13 15.16 9.53
C LEU A 69 17.48 16.64 9.77
N ALA A 70 18.37 17.23 8.97
CA ALA A 70 18.68 18.67 9.03
C ALA A 70 17.58 19.55 8.41
N ASP A 71 16.83 19.03 7.43
CA ASP A 71 15.74 19.72 6.74
C ASP A 71 14.37 19.42 7.37
N GLU A 72 14.16 18.26 8.01
CA GLU A 72 12.86 17.89 8.61
C GLU A 72 12.45 18.78 9.80
N ALA A 73 13.41 19.21 10.63
CA ALA A 73 13.15 20.18 11.71
C ALA A 73 12.91 21.61 11.17
N ALA A 74 13.27 21.87 9.90
CA ALA A 74 13.13 23.14 9.20
C ALA A 74 12.06 23.10 8.08
N SER A 75 11.41 21.96 7.85
CA SER A 75 10.42 21.82 6.79
C SER A 75 9.19 22.61 7.21
N GLU A 76 9.04 23.79 6.62
CA GLU A 76 7.87 24.61 6.86
C GLU A 76 6.59 23.79 6.62
N PRO A 77 5.58 23.92 7.49
CA PRO A 77 4.33 23.21 7.31
C PRO A 77 3.71 23.63 5.98
N LEU A 78 3.41 22.66 5.12
CA LEU A 78 2.81 22.90 3.82
C LEU A 78 1.62 23.86 3.94
N PRO A 79 1.61 25.01 3.25
CA PRO A 79 0.51 25.97 3.35
C PRO A 79 -0.85 25.37 2.98
N GLU A 80 -0.89 24.32 2.16
CA GLU A 80 -2.11 23.57 1.82
C GLU A 80 -2.70 22.81 3.02
N LEU A 81 -1.89 22.41 3.99
CA LEU A 81 -2.32 21.64 5.16
C LEU A 81 -2.73 22.54 6.34
N GLN A 82 -2.56 23.86 6.23
CA GLN A 82 -2.92 24.80 7.28
C GLN A 82 -4.42 25.13 7.21
N TYR A 83 -5.20 24.74 8.23
CA TYR A 83 -6.65 24.98 8.27
C TYR A 83 -7.03 26.47 8.18
N ALA A 84 -6.18 27.37 8.68
CA ALA A 84 -6.39 28.83 8.62
C ALA A 84 -6.54 29.34 7.17
N ARG A 85 -5.87 28.70 6.20
CA ARG A 85 -6.00 29.02 4.76
C ARG A 85 -7.42 28.82 4.23
N TYR A 86 -8.20 27.96 4.88
CA TYR A 86 -9.58 27.64 4.53
C TYR A 86 -10.60 28.48 5.32
N GLY A 87 -10.14 29.49 6.06
CA GLY A 87 -10.99 30.35 6.90
C GLY A 87 -11.50 29.66 8.16
N LEU A 88 -10.83 28.60 8.61
CA LEU A 88 -11.15 27.87 9.83
C LEU A 88 -10.33 28.42 11.00
N GLY A 89 -10.96 28.61 12.14
CA GLY A 89 -10.35 29.15 13.35
C GLY A 89 -10.16 28.10 14.44
N ALA A 90 -9.26 28.34 15.39
CA ALA A 90 -9.01 27.42 16.50
C ALA A 90 -10.22 27.18 17.41
N GLY A 91 -11.20 28.09 17.42
CA GLY A 91 -12.45 27.96 18.17
C GLY A 91 -13.50 27.05 17.51
N ASP A 92 -13.31 26.69 16.22
CA ASP A 92 -14.26 25.87 15.51
C ASP A 92 -14.22 24.42 16.02
N ARG A 93 -15.41 23.82 16.11
CA ARG A 93 -15.58 22.43 16.50
C ARG A 93 -16.40 21.69 15.46
N ILE A 94 -15.81 20.64 14.90
CA ILE A 94 -16.35 19.92 13.75
C ILE A 94 -16.57 18.46 14.11
N ASP A 95 -17.73 17.95 13.72
CA ASP A 95 -18.00 16.52 13.72
C ASP A 95 -17.41 15.90 12.45
N PRO A 96 -16.42 14.99 12.54
CA PRO A 96 -15.76 14.43 11.36
C PRO A 96 -16.66 13.51 10.51
N ARG A 97 -17.85 13.13 11.00
CA ARG A 97 -18.76 12.23 10.30
C ARG A 97 -19.23 12.79 8.96
N GLY A 98 -19.06 11.99 7.90
CA GLY A 98 -19.41 12.38 6.53
C GLY A 98 -18.33 13.21 5.83
N LEU A 99 -17.34 13.73 6.56
CA LEU A 99 -16.15 14.35 6.01
C LEU A 99 -15.01 13.33 5.89
N LEU A 100 -14.90 12.46 6.89
CA LEU A 100 -13.95 11.36 7.00
C LEU A 100 -14.69 10.05 7.27
N ASN A 101 -14.08 8.94 6.85
CA ASN A 101 -14.57 7.59 7.10
C ASN A 101 -14.01 7.05 8.43
N VAL A 102 -14.28 7.78 9.51
CA VAL A 102 -13.88 7.42 10.87
C VAL A 102 -15.11 7.02 11.71
N PRO A 103 -14.94 6.22 12.77
CA PRO A 103 -16.02 5.95 13.73
C PRO A 103 -16.61 7.25 14.29
N ALA A 104 -17.87 7.19 14.73
CA ALA A 104 -18.51 8.33 15.35
C ALA A 104 -17.71 8.80 16.58
N ALA A 105 -17.23 10.04 16.53
CA ALA A 105 -16.67 10.69 17.71
C ALA A 105 -17.78 10.92 18.74
N GLN A 106 -17.46 10.78 20.03
CA GLN A 106 -18.41 11.03 21.11
C GLN A 106 -18.82 12.52 21.17
N GLN A 107 -17.94 13.41 20.71
CA GLN A 107 -18.15 14.85 20.64
C GLN A 107 -17.47 15.46 19.40
N PRO A 108 -17.91 16.64 18.92
CA PRO A 108 -17.21 17.40 17.89
C PRO A 108 -15.76 17.70 18.30
N LEU A 109 -14.83 17.50 17.37
CA LEU A 109 -13.40 17.73 17.54
C LEU A 109 -13.08 19.21 17.33
N SER A 110 -12.20 19.76 18.14
CA SER A 110 -11.55 21.04 17.84
C SER A 110 -10.70 20.96 16.57
N MET A 111 -10.40 22.10 15.96
CA MET A 111 -9.52 22.13 14.77
C MET A 111 -8.14 21.53 15.04
N ALA A 112 -7.58 21.70 16.24
CA ALA A 112 -6.30 21.10 16.60
C ALA A 112 -6.38 19.57 16.71
N GLU A 113 -7.47 19.03 17.27
CA GLU A 113 -7.69 17.58 17.34
C GLU A 113 -7.90 16.98 15.95
N LEU A 114 -8.65 17.67 15.08
CA LEU A 114 -8.88 17.24 13.71
C LEU A 114 -7.62 17.31 12.85
N ASP A 115 -6.79 18.34 13.04
CA ASP A 115 -5.49 18.49 12.36
C ASP A 115 -4.53 17.37 12.77
N ALA A 116 -4.40 17.10 14.07
CA ALA A 116 -3.61 16.00 14.58
C ALA A 116 -4.10 14.64 14.06
N LEU A 117 -5.42 14.44 13.93
CA LEU A 117 -6.00 13.23 13.35
C LEU A 117 -5.61 13.08 11.87
N LEU A 118 -5.75 14.14 11.07
CA LEU A 118 -5.40 14.14 9.64
C LEU A 118 -3.90 13.96 9.41
N ALA A 119 -3.06 14.65 10.18
CA ALA A 119 -1.61 14.51 10.13
C ALA A 119 -1.18 13.08 10.50
N ARG A 120 -1.79 12.48 11.52
CA ARG A 120 -1.52 11.07 11.86
C ARG A 120 -1.94 10.11 10.74
N MET A 121 -3.06 10.37 10.07
CA MET A 121 -3.56 9.52 8.98
C MET A 121 -2.72 9.64 7.71
N TYR A 122 -2.44 10.86 7.24
CA TYR A 122 -1.88 11.10 5.91
C TYR A 122 -0.39 11.43 5.90
N CYS A 123 0.17 11.85 7.03
CA CYS A 123 1.58 12.23 7.20
C CYS A 123 2.34 11.26 8.13
N GLY A 124 1.78 10.08 8.41
CA GLY A 124 2.39 9.07 9.27
C GLY A 124 3.52 8.28 8.59
N SER A 125 3.78 7.07 9.08
CA SER A 125 4.76 6.12 8.51
C SER A 125 4.28 5.40 7.25
N CYS A 126 3.04 5.68 6.83
CA CYS A 126 2.43 5.24 5.59
C CYS A 126 1.58 6.40 5.07
N SER A 127 1.53 6.58 3.76
CA SER A 127 0.71 7.58 3.09
C SER A 127 0.14 7.02 1.79
N ILE A 128 -0.82 7.74 1.22
CA ILE A 128 -1.46 7.39 -0.05
C ILE A 128 -1.50 8.58 -0.99
N GLU A 129 -1.45 8.28 -2.29
CA GLU A 129 -1.64 9.25 -3.36
C GLU A 129 -2.89 8.87 -4.14
N LEU A 130 -3.85 9.80 -4.23
CA LEU A 130 -5.16 9.55 -4.85
C LEU A 130 -5.46 10.45 -6.04
N ALA A 131 -4.79 11.60 -6.14
CA ALA A 131 -5.12 12.66 -7.09
C ALA A 131 -5.02 12.23 -8.57
N PHE A 132 -4.17 11.24 -8.88
CA PHE A 132 -3.99 10.73 -10.24
C PHE A 132 -5.09 9.76 -10.68
N ILE A 133 -5.93 9.27 -9.77
CA ILE A 133 -6.98 8.31 -10.08
C ILE A 133 -8.15 9.09 -10.70
N GLU A 134 -8.53 8.76 -11.94
CA GLU A 134 -9.57 9.50 -12.68
C GLU A 134 -10.98 9.22 -12.15
N SER A 135 -11.23 7.97 -11.73
CA SER A 135 -12.53 7.50 -11.23
C SER A 135 -12.82 8.01 -9.82
N GLU A 136 -13.89 8.79 -9.67
CA GLU A 136 -14.33 9.28 -8.36
C GLU A 136 -14.70 8.15 -7.41
N GLN A 137 -15.37 7.11 -7.92
CA GLN A 137 -15.73 5.93 -7.14
C GLN A 137 -14.50 5.27 -6.52
N GLU A 138 -13.42 5.14 -7.30
CA GLU A 138 -12.18 4.53 -6.84
C GLU A 138 -11.46 5.42 -5.82
N ARG A 139 -11.43 6.74 -6.04
CA ARG A 139 -10.88 7.71 -5.07
C ARG A 139 -11.62 7.67 -3.74
N GLU A 140 -12.95 7.75 -3.75
CA GLU A 140 -13.78 7.72 -2.54
C GLU A 140 -13.65 6.39 -1.80
N TRP A 141 -13.63 5.26 -2.53
CA TRP A 141 -13.44 3.95 -1.94
C TRP A 141 -12.05 3.79 -1.30
N LEU A 142 -10.98 4.18 -2.00
CA LEU A 142 -9.61 4.09 -1.48
C LEU A 142 -9.41 5.01 -0.28
N ALA A 143 -9.85 6.27 -0.35
CA ALA A 143 -9.77 7.21 0.77
C ALA A 143 -10.51 6.65 1.99
N GLY A 144 -11.74 6.16 1.80
CA GLY A 144 -12.52 5.61 2.89
C GLY A 144 -11.94 4.33 3.47
N ARG A 145 -11.42 3.44 2.63
CA ARG A 145 -10.78 2.20 3.09
C ARG A 145 -9.50 2.50 3.87
N TYR A 146 -8.70 3.47 3.42
CA TYR A 146 -7.48 3.88 4.10
C TYR A 146 -7.76 4.51 5.46
N GLU A 147 -8.71 5.44 5.54
CA GLU A 147 -9.14 6.09 6.79
C GLU A 147 -9.67 5.08 7.81
N GLN A 148 -10.37 4.03 7.35
CA GLN A 148 -10.82 2.93 8.21
C GLN A 148 -9.67 2.04 8.68
N LEU A 149 -8.75 1.67 7.77
CA LEU A 149 -7.61 0.81 8.10
C LEU A 149 -6.64 1.49 9.08
N PHE A 150 -6.54 2.81 9.05
CA PHE A 150 -5.74 3.57 10.00
C PHE A 150 -6.15 3.31 11.47
N GLN A 151 -7.42 2.96 11.71
CA GLN A 151 -7.93 2.65 13.04
C GLN A 151 -7.67 1.19 13.47
N HIS A 152 -7.15 0.35 12.56
CA HIS A 152 -6.93 -1.06 12.84
C HIS A 152 -5.59 -1.27 13.56
N GLU A 153 -5.67 -1.76 14.80
CA GLU A 153 -4.49 -2.17 15.55
C GLU A 153 -4.29 -3.68 15.49
N LEU A 154 -3.06 -4.10 15.19
CA LEU A 154 -2.67 -5.49 15.27
C LEU A 154 -2.74 -5.99 16.71
N THR A 155 -3.28 -7.19 16.88
CA THR A 155 -3.29 -7.92 18.15
C THR A 155 -1.87 -8.28 18.59
N VAL A 156 -1.70 -8.59 19.87
CA VAL A 156 -0.39 -9.03 20.40
C VAL A 156 0.08 -10.32 19.72
N GLY A 157 -0.84 -11.21 19.33
CA GLY A 157 -0.54 -12.44 18.60
C GLY A 157 0.05 -12.15 17.22
N GLU A 158 -0.64 -11.34 16.42
CA GLU A 158 -0.18 -10.95 15.07
C GLU A 158 1.17 -10.23 15.14
N ARG A 159 1.35 -9.30 16.09
CA ARG A 159 2.64 -8.61 16.27
C ARG A 159 3.78 -9.58 16.56
N ARG A 160 3.54 -10.64 17.36
CA ARG A 160 4.55 -11.67 17.64
C ARG A 160 4.86 -12.50 16.41
N GLU A 161 3.85 -12.91 15.66
CA GLU A 161 4.03 -13.68 14.42
C GLU A 161 4.82 -12.90 13.37
N LEU A 162 4.46 -11.64 13.13
CA LEU A 162 5.19 -10.77 12.21
C LEU A 162 6.64 -10.53 12.67
N ALA A 163 6.86 -10.32 13.97
CA ALA A 163 8.21 -10.18 14.52
C ALA A 163 9.04 -11.47 14.32
N GLU A 164 8.45 -12.64 14.55
CA GLU A 164 9.11 -13.92 14.32
C GLU A 164 9.52 -14.11 12.86
N LEU A 165 8.65 -13.75 11.91
CA LEU A 165 8.95 -13.82 10.48
C LEU A 165 10.11 -12.92 10.08
N MET A 166 10.14 -11.68 10.59
CA MET A 166 11.24 -10.75 10.35
C MET A 166 12.55 -11.26 10.96
N LEU A 167 12.50 -11.78 12.19
CA LEU A 167 13.68 -12.37 12.86
C LEU A 167 14.22 -13.60 12.13
N LYS A 168 13.34 -14.48 11.62
CA LYS A 168 13.74 -15.63 10.79
C LYS A 168 14.45 -15.17 9.51
N SER A 169 13.93 -14.13 8.86
CA SER A 169 14.56 -13.54 7.67
C SER A 169 15.96 -13.01 7.99
N GLN A 170 16.10 -12.22 9.06
CA GLN A 170 17.39 -11.68 9.48
C GLN A 170 18.39 -12.79 9.85
N ALA A 171 17.95 -13.78 10.64
CA ALA A 171 18.79 -14.90 11.06
C ALA A 171 19.28 -15.73 9.87
N PHE A 172 18.44 -15.90 8.86
CA PHE A 172 18.81 -16.60 7.63
C PHE A 172 19.91 -15.88 6.85
N ASP A 173 19.80 -14.56 6.67
CA ASP A 173 20.84 -13.77 6.01
C ASP A 173 22.15 -13.74 6.81
N GLN A 174 22.07 -13.61 8.13
CA GLN A 174 23.25 -13.69 9.01
C GLN A 174 23.94 -15.05 8.91
N PHE A 175 23.16 -16.14 8.89
CA PHE A 175 23.70 -17.49 8.70
C PHE A 175 24.43 -17.61 7.36
N LEU A 176 23.82 -17.11 6.27
CA LEU A 176 24.43 -17.14 4.95
C LEU A 176 25.72 -16.32 4.90
N ALA A 177 25.75 -15.15 5.55
CA ALA A 177 26.94 -14.31 5.63
C ALA A 177 28.12 -15.04 6.30
N VAL A 178 27.86 -15.80 7.37
CA VAL A 178 28.88 -16.56 8.10
C VAL A 178 29.34 -17.80 7.34
N LYS A 179 28.41 -18.57 6.76
CA LYS A 179 28.73 -19.87 6.14
C LYS A 179 29.17 -19.78 4.68
N PHE A 180 28.72 -18.75 3.97
CA PHE A 180 29.00 -18.56 2.54
C PHE A 180 29.48 -17.12 2.27
N PRO A 181 30.59 -16.68 2.89
CA PRO A 181 31.03 -15.28 2.83
C PRO A 181 31.39 -14.79 1.42
N THR A 182 31.78 -15.71 0.54
CA THR A 182 32.17 -15.40 -0.85
C THR A 182 30.99 -15.36 -1.82
N VAL A 183 29.82 -15.86 -1.42
CA VAL A 183 28.66 -15.98 -2.30
C VAL A 183 27.82 -14.71 -2.25
N LYS A 184 27.50 -14.17 -3.43
CA LYS A 184 26.53 -13.07 -3.56
C LYS A 184 25.12 -13.60 -3.27
N ARG A 185 24.56 -13.23 -2.12
CA ARG A 185 23.25 -13.71 -1.65
C ARG A 185 22.06 -12.77 -1.95
N TYR A 186 22.32 -11.49 -2.22
CA TYR A 186 21.27 -10.48 -2.42
C TYR A 186 20.23 -10.47 -1.28
N GLY A 187 20.72 -10.43 -0.04
CA GLY A 187 19.92 -10.55 1.17
C GLY A 187 18.82 -9.49 1.30
N GLY A 188 17.85 -9.78 2.17
CA GLY A 188 16.74 -8.91 2.51
C GLY A 188 17.03 -7.93 3.65
N GLU A 189 18.28 -7.84 4.10
CA GLU A 189 18.72 -6.98 5.22
C GLU A 189 18.26 -5.52 5.02
N GLY A 190 17.57 -4.98 6.02
CA GLY A 190 16.95 -3.64 6.01
C GLY A 190 15.57 -3.58 5.36
N ALA A 191 15.07 -4.69 4.82
CA ALA A 191 13.76 -4.81 4.18
C ALA A 191 12.99 -6.05 4.69
N GLU A 192 13.24 -6.50 5.92
CA GLU A 192 12.61 -7.68 6.52
C GLU A 192 11.10 -7.53 6.65
N SER A 193 10.60 -6.30 6.73
CA SER A 193 9.16 -5.99 6.72
C SER A 193 8.43 -6.51 5.47
N MET A 194 9.15 -6.81 4.38
CA MET A 194 8.56 -7.49 3.22
C MET A 194 7.96 -8.85 3.59
N MET A 195 8.49 -9.52 4.61
CA MET A 195 7.93 -10.79 5.10
C MET A 195 6.52 -10.59 5.63
N ALA A 196 6.27 -9.49 6.35
CA ALA A 196 4.95 -9.16 6.85
C ALA A 196 3.98 -8.86 5.70
N PHE A 197 4.44 -8.15 4.66
CA PHE A 197 3.66 -7.93 3.44
C PHE A 197 3.22 -9.24 2.77
N TYR A 198 4.16 -10.17 2.55
CA TYR A 198 3.82 -11.45 1.90
C TYR A 198 2.90 -12.31 2.77
N TRP A 199 3.12 -12.34 4.08
CA TRP A 199 2.26 -13.06 5.01
C TRP A 199 0.82 -12.55 4.93
N GLU A 200 0.62 -11.24 5.00
CA GLU A 200 -0.72 -10.63 4.93
C GLU A 200 -1.35 -10.82 3.55
N LEU A 201 -0.56 -10.69 2.48
CA LEU A 201 -1.03 -10.93 1.11
C LEU A 201 -1.56 -12.35 0.94
N PHE A 202 -0.84 -13.37 1.42
CA PHE A 202 -1.27 -14.76 1.30
C PHE A 202 -2.44 -15.10 2.22
N ARG A 203 -2.44 -14.55 3.44
CA ARG A 203 -3.57 -14.68 4.38
C ARG A 203 -4.84 -14.12 3.75
N SER A 204 -4.78 -12.88 3.26
CA SER A 204 -5.90 -12.20 2.61
C SER A 204 -6.35 -12.92 1.34
N ALA A 205 -5.42 -13.42 0.53
CA ALA A 205 -5.75 -14.22 -0.65
C ALA A 205 -6.53 -15.50 -0.28
N GLY A 206 -6.13 -16.18 0.80
CA GLY A 206 -6.84 -17.34 1.32
C GLY A 206 -8.23 -17.01 1.84
N GLU A 207 -8.39 -15.89 2.56
CA GLU A 207 -9.69 -15.40 3.05
C GLU A 207 -10.69 -15.06 1.91
N HIS A 208 -10.18 -14.68 0.74
CA HIS A 208 -10.98 -14.35 -0.44
C HIS A 208 -11.06 -15.51 -1.47
N ASP A 209 -10.78 -16.74 -1.04
CA ASP A 209 -10.86 -17.96 -1.87
C ASP A 209 -10.00 -17.92 -3.16
N LEU A 210 -8.92 -17.14 -3.16
CA LEU A 210 -7.98 -17.11 -4.28
C LEU A 210 -7.11 -18.38 -4.27
N ARG A 211 -7.25 -19.19 -5.33
CA ARG A 211 -6.56 -20.48 -5.44
C ARG A 211 -5.12 -20.40 -5.92
N ASN A 212 -4.78 -19.37 -6.68
CA ASN A 212 -3.48 -19.25 -7.33
C ASN A 212 -2.95 -17.82 -7.18
N VAL A 213 -1.70 -17.71 -6.72
CA VAL A 213 -0.96 -16.45 -6.68
C VAL A 213 0.32 -16.66 -7.50
N VAL A 214 0.53 -15.81 -8.50
CA VAL A 214 1.73 -15.84 -9.34
C VAL A 214 2.61 -14.66 -8.96
N ILE A 215 3.87 -14.93 -8.59
CA ILE A 215 4.80 -13.91 -8.11
C ILE A 215 5.97 -13.77 -9.08
N GLY A 216 6.14 -12.55 -9.60
CA GLY A 216 7.37 -12.09 -10.22
C GLY A 216 8.20 -11.31 -9.20
N MET A 217 9.38 -11.81 -8.84
CA MET A 217 10.24 -11.18 -7.84
C MET A 217 11.68 -11.04 -8.35
N PRO A 218 12.36 -9.89 -8.12
CA PRO A 218 13.79 -9.72 -8.38
C PRO A 218 14.64 -10.52 -7.38
N HIS A 219 15.96 -10.27 -7.35
CA HIS A 219 16.90 -11.02 -6.51
C HIS A 219 16.87 -10.63 -5.02
N ARG A 220 16.56 -9.37 -4.67
CA ARG A 220 16.66 -8.86 -3.29
C ARG A 220 15.64 -9.53 -2.37
N GLY A 221 16.12 -10.20 -1.32
CA GLY A 221 15.27 -10.90 -0.33
C GLY A 221 14.58 -12.16 -0.88
N LYS A 222 14.89 -12.58 -2.11
CA LYS A 222 14.25 -13.72 -2.76
C LYS A 222 14.45 -15.01 -1.99
N LEU A 223 15.68 -15.27 -1.55
CA LEU A 223 16.00 -16.48 -0.80
C LEU A 223 15.23 -16.52 0.52
N ASN A 224 15.07 -15.38 1.20
CA ASN A 224 14.29 -15.24 2.42
C ASN A 224 12.81 -15.57 2.17
N VAL A 225 12.21 -15.05 1.09
CA VAL A 225 10.81 -15.39 0.72
C VAL A 225 10.69 -16.89 0.43
N LEU A 226 11.61 -17.45 -0.37
CA LEU A 226 11.58 -18.87 -0.73
C LEU A 226 11.64 -19.78 0.51
N THR A 227 12.51 -19.48 1.48
CA THR A 227 12.67 -20.31 2.68
C THR A 227 11.58 -20.07 3.71
N THR A 228 11.24 -18.82 3.97
CA THR A 228 10.35 -18.44 5.08
C THR A 228 8.88 -18.55 4.70
N MET A 229 8.52 -18.23 3.45
CA MET A 229 7.11 -18.24 2.98
C MET A 229 6.76 -19.50 2.20
N PHE A 230 7.62 -19.96 1.28
CA PHE A 230 7.29 -21.10 0.41
C PHE A 230 7.82 -22.44 0.91
N GLY A 231 8.44 -22.48 2.09
CA GLY A 231 8.95 -23.71 2.69
C GLY A 231 10.06 -24.37 1.86
N THR A 232 10.77 -23.61 1.03
CA THR A 232 11.91 -24.14 0.27
C THR A 232 12.98 -24.60 1.25
N ARG A 233 13.34 -25.88 1.19
CA ARG A 233 14.35 -26.46 2.09
C ARG A 233 15.68 -25.73 1.95
N PRO A 234 16.26 -25.16 3.02
CA PRO A 234 17.54 -24.44 2.95
C PRO A 234 18.68 -25.29 2.38
N ALA A 235 18.66 -26.61 2.63
CA ALA A 235 19.63 -27.56 2.08
C ALA A 235 19.73 -27.51 0.54
N LYS A 236 18.61 -27.25 -0.17
CA LYS A 236 18.61 -27.12 -1.63
C LYS A 236 19.38 -25.87 -2.09
N ILE A 237 19.23 -24.77 -1.35
CA ILE A 237 19.96 -23.51 -1.60
C ILE A 237 21.46 -23.70 -1.30
N PHE A 238 21.79 -24.33 -0.17
CA PHE A 238 23.18 -24.57 0.21
C PHE A 238 23.91 -25.49 -0.77
N LYS A 239 23.22 -26.51 -1.29
CA LYS A 239 23.75 -27.39 -2.35
C LYS A 239 24.15 -26.57 -3.58
N LYS A 240 23.29 -25.64 -4.00
CA LYS A 240 23.56 -24.71 -5.10
C LYS A 240 24.75 -23.79 -4.81
N PHE A 241 24.84 -23.25 -3.59
CA PHE A 241 25.97 -22.39 -3.19
C PHE A 241 27.31 -23.11 -3.21
N LYS A 242 27.32 -24.44 -3.04
CA LYS A 242 28.51 -25.29 -3.22
C LYS A 242 28.81 -25.66 -4.68
N GLY A 243 28.02 -25.17 -5.65
CA GLY A 243 28.20 -25.46 -7.07
C GLY A 243 27.60 -26.79 -7.53
N HIS A 244 26.81 -27.47 -6.69
CA HIS A 244 26.15 -28.71 -7.08
C HIS A 244 24.78 -28.42 -7.74
N PRO A 245 24.31 -29.30 -8.64
CA PRO A 245 23.03 -29.12 -9.32
C PRO A 245 21.86 -29.21 -8.34
N GLU A 246 20.90 -28.29 -8.50
CA GLU A 246 19.63 -28.27 -7.77
C GLU A 246 18.55 -29.19 -8.36
N PHE A 247 18.81 -29.72 -9.56
CA PHE A 247 17.96 -30.65 -10.29
C PHE A 247 18.64 -32.03 -10.42
N PRO A 248 17.90 -33.08 -10.83
CA PRO A 248 18.49 -34.36 -11.18
C PRO A 248 19.46 -34.23 -12.37
N ALA A 249 20.35 -35.21 -12.54
CA ALA A 249 21.52 -35.12 -13.42
C ALA A 249 21.18 -34.99 -14.92
N ASP A 250 19.95 -35.33 -15.31
CA ASP A 250 19.41 -35.25 -16.66
C ASP A 250 18.80 -33.89 -17.01
N ALA A 251 18.68 -32.97 -16.04
CA ALA A 251 18.08 -31.67 -16.26
C ALA A 251 19.09 -30.62 -16.75
N GLN A 252 18.82 -30.00 -17.90
CA GLN A 252 19.53 -28.79 -18.34
C GLN A 252 19.06 -27.58 -17.53
N ALA A 253 19.94 -27.01 -16.70
CA ALA A 253 19.61 -25.90 -15.81
C ALA A 253 20.40 -24.63 -16.12
N ILE A 254 19.74 -23.48 -16.02
CA ILE A 254 20.37 -22.16 -16.07
C ILE A 254 20.64 -21.71 -14.63
N VAL A 255 21.85 -21.22 -14.36
CA VAL A 255 22.23 -20.62 -13.07
C VAL A 255 21.30 -19.44 -12.77
N LYS A 256 20.48 -19.56 -11.72
CA LYS A 256 19.53 -18.52 -11.27
C LYS A 256 19.81 -18.12 -9.82
N TYR A 257 19.99 -16.82 -9.60
CA TYR A 257 19.90 -16.16 -8.29
C TYR A 257 18.54 -16.40 -7.64
#